data_AF-A0A7M7SS27-F1
#
_entry.id   AF-A0A7M7SS27-F1
#
_cell.length_a   1.000
_cell.length_b   1.000
_cell.length_c   1.000
_cell.angle_alpha   90.00
_cell.angle_beta   90.00
_cell.angle_gamma   90.00
#
_symmetry.space_group_name_H-M   'P 1'
#
loop_
_entity.id
_entity.type
_entity.pdbx_description
1 polymer ?
#
loop_
_entity_poly.entity_id
_entity_poly.type
_entity_poly.pdbx_seq_one_letter_code
_entity_poly.pdbx_strand_id
1 'polypeptide(L)'
;MNKIIEEIHQLSNIKDINVKYKMQSHIAYQEIIGSLIWVLIYSTKIIFVNNHCTKFCYEIEVTTHLLREIDIYYLDNSIRNEVQQFLLQIFLHPLKFIAGGYILNNKLSTMIFGGIMTFLVVLVQISSSPSMMKPLSSTFKDN
;
A
#
# COMPACT_ATOMS: atom_id res chain seq x y z
N MET A 1 50.98 7.35 -34.47
CA MET A 1 49.69 7.53 -35.18
C MET A 1 48.65 6.53 -34.68
N ASN A 2 48.88 5.21 -34.76
CA ASN A 2 47.92 4.18 -34.29
C ASN A 2 47.47 4.32 -32.82
N LYS A 3 48.40 4.62 -31.90
CA LYS A 3 48.07 4.78 -30.46
C LYS A 3 47.05 5.90 -30.19
N ILE A 4 47.12 7.00 -30.95
CA ILE A 4 46.20 8.13 -30.82
C ILE A 4 44.81 7.75 -31.34
N ILE A 5 44.75 6.98 -32.44
CA ILE A 5 43.47 6.49 -33.00
C ILE A 5 42.76 5.56 -32.01
N GLU A 6 43.53 4.71 -31.33
CA GLU A 6 43.01 3.77 -30.32
C GLU A 6 42.46 4.50 -29.08
N GLU A 7 43.15 5.53 -28.58
CA GLU A 7 42.66 6.36 -27.48
C GLU A 7 41.38 7.14 -27.85
N ILE A 8 41.29 7.67 -29.07
CA ILE A 8 40.08 8.35 -29.56
C ILE A 8 38.90 7.37 -29.62
N HIS A 9 39.12 6.13 -30.07
CA HIS A 9 38.08 5.10 -30.11
C HIS A 9 37.60 4.72 -28.71
N GLN A 10 38.51 4.59 -27.74
CA GLN A 10 38.16 4.31 -26.34
C GLN A 10 37.33 5.44 -25.72
N LEU A 11 37.73 6.70 -25.95
CA LEU A 11 36.99 7.87 -25.47
C LEU A 11 35.59 7.97 -26.07
N SER A 12 35.44 7.64 -27.36
CA SER A 12 34.13 7.57 -28.03
C SER A 12 33.22 6.55 -27.36
N ASN A 13 33.72 5.34 -27.14
CA ASN A 13 32.95 4.25 -26.53
C ASN A 13 32.51 4.58 -25.09
N ILE A 14 33.40 5.20 -24.29
CA ILE A 14 33.07 5.64 -22.92
C ILE A 14 31.95 6.68 -22.93
N LYS A 15 31.97 7.62 -23.90
CA LYS A 15 30.96 8.65 -24.03
C LYS A 15 29.59 8.05 -24.39
N ASP A 16 29.56 7.11 -25.32
CA ASP A 16 28.33 6.39 -25.71
C ASP A 16 27.75 5.57 -24.55
N ILE A 17 28.60 4.89 -23.77
CA ILE A 17 28.18 4.15 -22.58
C ILE A 17 27.55 5.11 -21.55
N ASN A 18 28.17 6.25 -21.28
CA ASN A 18 27.67 7.21 -20.29
C ASN A 18 26.32 7.83 -20.71
N VAL A 19 26.18 8.17 -22.00
CA VAL A 19 24.91 8.65 -22.56
C VAL A 19 23.81 7.60 -22.41
N LYS A 20 24.11 6.33 -22.73
CA LYS A 20 23.16 5.22 -22.59
C LYS A 20 22.71 5.02 -21.14
N TYR A 21 23.65 5.02 -20.18
CA TYR A 21 23.32 4.90 -18.76
C TYR A 21 22.42 6.05 -18.27
N LYS A 22 22.75 7.28 -18.65
CA LYS A 22 21.97 8.47 -18.26
C LYS A 22 20.54 8.44 -18.82
N MET A 23 20.39 7.99 -20.07
CA MET A 23 19.08 7.82 -20.70
C MET A 23 18.26 6.74 -19.99
N GLN A 24 18.88 5.59 -19.71
CA GLN A 24 18.22 4.45 -19.08
C GLN A 24 17.80 4.72 -17.63
N SER A 25 18.59 5.48 -16.87
CA SER A 25 18.20 5.93 -15.53
C SER A 25 17.00 6.89 -15.55
N HIS A 26 16.91 7.76 -16.56
CA HIS A 26 15.81 8.72 -16.66
C HIS A 26 14.48 8.03 -16.98
N ILE A 27 14.51 7.04 -17.90
CA ILE A 27 13.34 6.24 -18.28
C ILE A 27 12.85 5.43 -17.07
N ALA A 28 13.76 4.74 -16.37
CA ALA A 28 13.41 3.98 -15.17
C ALA A 28 12.77 4.87 -14.09
N TYR A 29 13.27 6.08 -13.89
CA TYR A 29 12.73 7.01 -12.89
C TYR A 29 11.29 7.46 -13.22
N GLN A 30 10.98 7.69 -14.49
CA GLN A 30 9.63 8.05 -14.93
C GLN A 30 8.63 6.90 -14.73
N GLU A 31 9.01 5.67 -15.05
CA GLU A 31 8.14 4.50 -14.84
C GLU A 31 7.89 4.21 -13.36
N ILE A 32 8.91 4.39 -12.51
CA ILE A 32 8.79 4.26 -11.06
C ILE A 32 7.82 5.31 -10.51
N ILE A 33 7.95 6.58 -10.90
CA ILE A 33 7.03 7.65 -10.46
C ILE A 33 5.59 7.34 -10.87
N GLY A 34 5.37 6.92 -12.12
CA GLY A 34 4.05 6.55 -12.60
C GLY A 34 3.43 5.43 -11.76
N SER A 35 4.21 4.39 -11.47
CA SER A 35 3.78 3.26 -10.64
C SER A 35 3.45 3.68 -9.21
N LEU A 36 4.24 4.57 -8.61
CA LEU A 36 3.99 5.11 -7.27
C LEU A 36 2.69 5.90 -7.20
N ILE A 37 2.40 6.73 -8.20
CA ILE A 37 1.14 7.49 -8.27
C ILE A 37 -0.06 6.54 -8.30
N TRP A 38 -0.01 5.49 -9.13
CA TRP A 38 -1.08 4.49 -9.19
C TRP A 38 -1.28 3.79 -7.84
N VAL A 39 -0.20 3.37 -7.20
CA VAL A 39 -0.26 2.74 -5.86
C VAL A 39 -0.91 3.68 -4.85
N LEU A 40 -0.57 4.97 -4.84
CA LEU A 40 -1.16 5.95 -3.92
C LEU A 40 -2.66 6.15 -4.19
N ILE A 41 -3.09 6.21 -5.46
CA ILE A 41 -4.51 6.34 -5.82
C ILE A 41 -5.30 5.14 -5.31
N TYR A 42 -4.84 3.91 -5.56
CA TYR A 42 -5.51 2.71 -5.09
C TYR A 42 -5.54 2.62 -3.57
N SER A 43 -4.43 2.96 -2.93
CA SER A 43 -4.33 2.91 -1.47
C SER A 43 -5.24 3.95 -0.81
N THR A 44 -5.41 5.14 -1.42
CA THR A 44 -6.37 6.16 -0.98
C THR A 44 -7.81 5.65 -1.04
N LYS A 45 -8.18 4.95 -2.12
CA LYS A 45 -9.52 4.33 -2.23
C LYS A 45 -9.76 3.32 -1.11
N ILE A 46 -8.76 2.49 -0.81
CA ILE A 46 -8.84 1.50 0.27
C ILE A 46 -9.02 2.18 1.63
N ILE A 47 -8.24 3.24 1.93
CA ILE A 47 -8.40 4.03 3.16
C ILE A 47 -9.80 4.61 3.25
N PHE A 48 -10.29 5.23 2.18
CA PHE A 48 -11.59 5.89 2.18
C PHE A 48 -12.72 4.90 2.51
N VAL A 49 -12.73 3.75 1.83
CA VAL A 49 -13.71 2.68 2.09
C VAL A 49 -13.58 2.19 3.53
N ASN A 50 -12.37 1.92 4.00
CA ASN A 50 -12.14 1.42 5.36
C ASN A 50 -12.57 2.42 6.45
N ASN A 51 -12.31 3.71 6.24
CA ASN A 51 -12.69 4.76 7.17
C ASN A 51 -14.21 4.96 7.18
N HIS A 52 -14.86 4.88 6.01
CA HIS A 52 -16.32 4.92 5.90
C HIS A 52 -16.97 3.72 6.61
N CYS A 53 -16.44 2.51 6.39
CA CYS A 53 -16.89 1.31 7.09
C CYS A 53 -16.71 1.43 8.61
N THR A 54 -15.57 1.93 9.07
CA THR A 54 -15.29 2.11 10.51
C THR A 54 -16.25 3.11 11.16
N LYS A 55 -16.49 4.26 10.52
CA LYS A 55 -17.47 5.25 10.99
C LYS A 55 -18.88 4.68 11.06
N PHE A 56 -19.28 3.96 10.01
CA PHE A 56 -20.59 3.33 9.96
C PHE A 56 -20.78 2.28 11.05
N CYS A 57 -19.76 1.46 11.33
CA CYS A 57 -19.80 0.49 12.44
C CYS A 57 -19.95 1.19 13.80
N TYR A 58 -19.21 2.29 14.00
CA TYR A 58 -19.31 3.09 15.21
C TYR A 58 -20.69 3.73 15.39
N GLU A 59 -21.25 4.31 14.33
CA GLU A 59 -22.61 4.88 14.35
C GLU A 59 -23.66 3.82 14.71
N ILE A 60 -23.56 2.62 14.14
CA ILE A 60 -24.45 1.50 14.48
C ILE A 60 -24.32 1.08 15.94
N GLU A 61 -23.11 1.05 16.48
CA GLU A 61 -22.87 0.74 17.89
C GLU A 61 -23.55 1.77 18.82
N VAL A 62 -23.41 3.06 18.49
CA VAL A 62 -24.08 4.15 19.21
C VAL A 62 -25.60 4.07 19.08
N THR A 63 -26.12 3.82 17.87
CA THR A 63 -27.57 3.63 17.65
C THR A 63 -28.08 2.44 18.45
N THR A 64 -27.35 1.33 18.47
CA THR A 64 -27.71 0.13 19.25
C THR A 64 -27.77 0.42 20.75
N HIS A 65 -26.81 1.20 21.26
CA HIS A 65 -26.78 1.61 22.66
C HIS A 65 -27.97 2.48 23.04
N LEU A 66 -28.23 3.54 22.27
CA LEU A 66 -29.37 4.45 22.49
C LEU A 66 -30.71 3.72 22.37
N LEU A 67 -30.83 2.83 21.39
CA LEU A 67 -32.05 2.09 21.15
C LEU A 67 -32.36 1.13 22.31
N ARG A 68 -31.34 0.48 22.89
CA ARG A 68 -31.49 -0.30 24.13
C ARG A 68 -31.95 0.54 25.32
N GLU A 69 -31.48 1.78 25.41
CA GLU A 69 -31.87 2.72 26.48
C GLU A 69 -33.35 3.17 26.33
N ILE A 70 -33.81 3.35 25.09
CA ILE A 70 -35.20 3.71 24.76
C ILE A 70 -36.16 2.51 24.90
N ASP A 71 -35.71 1.29 24.55
CA ASP A 71 -36.51 0.03 24.55
C ASP A 71 -37.12 -0.31 25.91
N ILE A 72 -36.60 0.24 27.01
CA ILE A 72 -37.06 -0.05 28.38
C ILE A 72 -38.27 0.81 28.80
N TYR A 73 -38.56 1.95 28.16
CA TYR A 73 -39.52 2.91 28.74
C TYR A 73 -40.61 3.47 27.79
N TYR A 74 -40.40 3.52 26.46
CA TYR A 74 -41.24 4.36 25.59
C TYR A 74 -41.82 3.72 24.32
N LEU A 75 -41.40 2.51 23.97
CA LEU A 75 -41.78 1.88 22.68
C LEU A 75 -43.00 0.97 22.83
N ASP A 76 -43.95 1.13 21.91
CA ASP A 76 -45.06 0.20 21.74
C ASP A 76 -44.54 -1.21 21.43
N ASN A 77 -45.25 -2.24 21.91
CA ASN A 77 -44.80 -3.64 21.82
C ASN A 77 -44.51 -4.08 20.38
N SER A 78 -45.22 -3.55 19.38
CA SER A 78 -44.97 -3.86 17.97
C SER A 78 -43.62 -3.31 17.49
N ILE A 79 -43.35 -2.03 17.78
CA ILE A 79 -42.13 -1.34 17.32
C ILE A 79 -40.90 -1.88 18.06
N ARG A 80 -41.04 -2.17 19.36
CA ARG A 80 -40.03 -2.86 20.15
C ARG A 80 -39.61 -4.19 19.53
N ASN A 81 -40.57 -5.00 19.07
CA ASN A 81 -40.27 -6.31 18.52
C ASN A 81 -39.50 -6.23 17.19
N GLU A 82 -39.86 -5.27 16.31
CA GLU A 82 -39.13 -5.00 15.06
C GLU A 82 -37.70 -4.50 15.32
N VAL A 83 -37.57 -3.56 16.26
CA VAL A 83 -36.28 -3.02 16.69
C VAL A 83 -35.38 -4.12 17.27
N GLN A 84 -35.91 -4.99 18.12
CA GLN A 84 -35.17 -6.10 18.67
C GLN A 84 -34.76 -7.11 17.60
N GLN A 85 -35.61 -7.40 16.61
CA GLN A 85 -35.27 -8.25 15.48
C GLN A 85 -34.13 -7.66 14.63
N PHE A 86 -34.18 -6.35 14.36
CA PHE A 86 -33.13 -5.65 13.62
C PHE A 86 -31.80 -5.65 14.38
N LEU A 87 -31.82 -5.36 15.68
CA LEU A 87 -30.65 -5.45 16.55
C LEU A 87 -30.08 -6.87 16.62
N LEU A 88 -30.95 -7.87 16.69
CA LEU A 88 -30.57 -9.27 16.71
C LEU A 88 -29.90 -9.67 15.38
N GLN A 89 -30.42 -9.20 14.24
CA GLN A 89 -29.79 -9.41 12.93
C GLN A 89 -28.40 -8.79 12.85
N ILE A 90 -28.22 -7.56 13.35
CA ILE A 90 -26.91 -6.87 13.42
C ILE A 90 -25.96 -7.58 14.40
N PHE A 91 -26.47 -8.11 15.50
CA PHE A 91 -25.65 -8.80 16.50
C PHE A 91 -25.16 -10.17 16.03
N LEU A 92 -26.03 -10.96 15.38
CA LEU A 92 -25.65 -12.25 14.80
C LEU A 92 -24.74 -12.10 13.58
N HIS A 93 -24.93 -11.05 12.80
CA HIS A 93 -24.08 -10.70 11.66
C HIS A 93 -23.42 -9.36 11.93
N PRO A 94 -22.40 -9.30 12.83
CA PRO A 94 -21.70 -8.06 13.07
C PRO A 94 -21.18 -7.55 11.74
N LEU A 95 -21.52 -6.31 11.40
CA LEU A 95 -21.10 -5.62 10.17
C LEU A 95 -19.59 -5.41 10.22
N LYS A 96 -18.84 -6.51 10.05
CA LYS A 96 -17.40 -6.55 9.89
C LYS A 96 -17.18 -6.74 8.41
N PHE A 97 -16.70 -5.69 7.75
CA PHE A 97 -16.30 -5.80 6.37
C PHE A 97 -15.06 -6.69 6.32
N ILE A 98 -15.23 -7.93 5.88
CA ILE A 98 -14.14 -8.91 5.74
C ILE A 98 -13.75 -8.94 4.26
N ALA A 99 -12.50 -8.61 3.95
CA ALA A 99 -11.94 -8.79 2.61
C ALA A 99 -10.81 -9.82 2.66
N GLY A 100 -10.95 -10.92 1.92
CA GLY A 100 -9.91 -11.96 1.84
C GLY A 100 -9.54 -12.61 3.18
N GLY A 101 -10.45 -12.63 4.16
CA GLY A 101 -10.21 -13.18 5.51
C GLY A 101 -9.72 -12.17 6.55
N TYR A 102 -9.49 -10.91 6.16
CA TYR A 102 -9.07 -9.85 7.07
C TYR A 102 -10.22 -8.90 7.38
N ILE A 103 -10.36 -8.53 8.65
CA ILE A 103 -11.30 -7.49 9.08
C ILE A 103 -10.75 -6.14 8.60
N LEU A 104 -11.47 -5.48 7.70
CA LEU A 104 -11.22 -4.08 7.35
C LEU A 104 -11.46 -3.24 8.60
N ASN A 105 -10.36 -2.76 9.18
CA ASN A 105 -10.34 -1.78 10.24
C ASN A 105 -9.16 -0.84 9.95
N ASN A 106 -9.19 0.39 10.47
CA ASN A 106 -8.11 1.36 10.33
C ASN A 106 -6.73 0.76 10.69
N LYS A 107 -6.66 -0.20 11.61
CA LYS A 107 -5.44 -0.96 11.94
C LYS A 107 -4.88 -1.77 10.75
N LEU A 108 -5.73 -2.42 9.95
CA LEU A 108 -5.30 -3.16 8.75
C LEU A 108 -4.72 -2.19 7.71
N SER A 109 -5.35 -1.03 7.53
CA SER A 109 -4.84 0.00 6.63
C SER A 109 -3.48 0.53 7.09
N THR A 110 -3.31 0.80 8.38
CA THR A 110 -2.01 1.22 8.93
C THR A 110 -0.93 0.17 8.73
N MET A 111 -1.28 -1.12 8.86
CA MET A 111 -0.33 -2.22 8.63
C MET A 111 0.08 -2.33 7.16
N ILE A 112 -0.88 -2.26 6.23
CA ILE A 112 -0.59 -2.31 4.78
C ILE A 112 0.26 -1.10 4.37
N PHE A 113 -0.10 0.11 4.79
CA PHE A 113 0.67 1.31 4.50
C PHE A 113 2.05 1.30 5.13
N GLY A 114 2.18 0.82 6.37
CA GLY A 114 3.47 0.63 7.03
C GLY A 114 4.38 -0.32 6.24
N GLY A 115 3.81 -1.41 5.71
CA GLY A 115 4.53 -2.33 4.83
C GLY A 115 5.00 -1.66 3.53
N ILE A 116 4.11 -0.97 2.83
CA ILE A 116 4.44 -0.26 1.58
C ILE A 116 5.55 0.78 1.84
N MET A 117 5.43 1.60 2.88
CA MET A 117 6.45 2.59 3.23
C MET A 117 7.80 1.95 3.56
N THR A 118 7.80 0.83 4.29
CA THR A 118 9.03 0.10 4.60
C THR A 118 9.71 -0.41 3.33
N PHE A 119 8.95 -1.02 2.41
CA PHE A 119 9.48 -1.46 1.12
C PHE A 119 10.03 -0.30 0.30
N LEU A 120 9.35 0.84 0.26
CA LEU A 120 9.83 2.03 -0.45
C LEU A 120 11.15 2.54 0.12
N VAL A 121 11.26 2.63 1.45
CA VAL A 121 12.50 3.06 2.11
C VAL A 121 13.64 2.12 1.80
N VAL A 122 13.42 0.80 1.88
CA VAL A 122 14.43 -0.21 1.54
C VAL A 122 14.85 -0.09 0.07
N LEU A 123 13.91 0.11 -0.83
CA LEU A 123 14.18 0.22 -2.27
C LEU A 123 15.01 1.48 -2.59
N VAL A 124 14.71 2.61 -1.92
CA VAL A 124 15.48 3.85 -2.02
C VAL A 124 16.89 3.68 -1.43
N GLN A 125 17.03 2.99 -0.30
CA GLN A 125 18.35 2.74 0.30
C GLN A 125 19.22 1.88 -0.62
N ILE A 126 18.66 0.83 -1.22
CA ILE A 126 19.37 -0.04 -2.17
C ILE A 126 19.76 0.74 -3.43
N SER A 127 18.88 1.58 -3.97
CA SER A 127 19.21 2.40 -5.15
C SER A 127 20.27 3.46 -4.88
N SER A 128 20.36 3.93 -3.63
CA SER A 128 21.30 4.99 -3.22
C SER A 128 22.67 4.45 -2.80
N SER A 129 22.83 3.11 -2.70
CA SER A 129 24.09 2.46 -2.31
C SER A 129 24.64 1.62 -3.47
N PRO A 130 25.58 2.17 -4.28
CA PRO A 130 26.16 1.47 -5.43
C PRO A 130 27.06 0.30 -5.02
N SER A 131 27.38 0.14 -3.73
CA SER A 131 28.35 -0.84 -3.23
C SER A 131 27.81 -2.26 -3.05
N MET A 132 26.48 -2.45 -3.00
CA MET A 132 25.85 -3.78 -2.88
C MET A 132 25.39 -4.37 -4.22
N MET A 133 25.42 -3.58 -5.30
CA MET A 133 25.15 -4.03 -6.66
C MET A 133 26.42 -4.54 -7.36
N LYS A 134 27.34 -5.14 -6.58
CA LYS A 134 28.33 -6.11 -7.06
C LYS A 134 27.85 -7.51 -6.65
N PRO A 135 26.98 -8.17 -7.43
CA PRO A 135 26.64 -9.55 -7.15
C PRO A 135 27.74 -10.45 -7.68
N LEU A 136 28.39 -11.18 -6.77
CA LEU A 136 28.45 -12.65 -6.84
C LEU A 136 29.05 -13.30 -8.11
N SER A 137 29.82 -12.59 -8.95
CA SER A 137 30.53 -13.19 -10.11
C SER A 137 31.99 -13.52 -9.82
N SER A 138 32.57 -13.00 -8.72
CA SER A 138 33.96 -13.26 -8.35
C SER A 138 34.17 -14.53 -7.53
N THR A 139 33.11 -15.18 -7.04
CA THR A 139 33.23 -16.41 -6.22
C THR A 139 33.16 -17.70 -7.05
N PHE A 140 32.86 -17.63 -8.35
CA PHE A 140 32.82 -18.80 -9.25
C PHE A 140 34.06 -18.94 -10.15
N LYS A 141 35.11 -18.12 -9.95
CA LYS A 141 36.33 -18.17 -10.75
C LYS A 141 37.50 -18.90 -10.08
N ASP A 142 37.31 -19.33 -8.83
CA ASP A 142 38.29 -20.07 -8.05
C ASP A 142 37.67 -21.41 -7.64
N ASN A 143 37.59 -22.36 -8.58
CA ASN A 143 37.53 -23.81 -8.36
C ASN A 143 37.74 -24.55 -9.70
#